data_AF-A0A3D3W0P8-F1
#
_entry.id   AF-A0A3D3W0P8-F1
#
_cell.length_a   1.000
_cell.length_b   1.000
_cell.length_c   1.000
_cell.angle_alpha   90.00
_cell.angle_beta   90.00
_cell.angle_gamma   90.00
#
_symmetry.space_group_name_H-M   'P 1'
#
loop_
_entity.id
_entity.type
_entity.pdbx_description
1 polymer ?
#
loop_
_entity_poly.entity_id
_entity_poly.type
_entity_poly.pdbx_seq_one_letter_code
_entity_poly.pdbx_strand_id
1 'polypeptide(L)'
;MLQNSGLGWWACGWLFSPHDWFPRHELFDLLEGISGVQRLKAVFHCEDDWWSINRVGHEATFRRSAWRRDSRLEIICDQPNDWTALQQQLLSLVRS
;
A
#
# COMPACT_ATOMS: atom_id res chain seq x y z
N MET A 1 -10.88 3.05 -3.29
CA MET A 1 -10.53 1.63 -3.31
C MET A 1 -11.16 0.99 -4.54
N LEU A 2 -10.41 0.16 -5.27
CA LEU A 2 -10.89 -0.63 -6.39
C LEU A 2 -10.50 -2.09 -6.17
N GLN A 3 -11.44 -3.02 -6.29
CA GLN A 3 -11.20 -4.46 -6.12
C GLN A 3 -11.33 -5.17 -7.47
N ASN A 4 -10.50 -6.19 -7.68
CA ASN A 4 -10.56 -7.06 -8.83
C ASN A 4 -10.22 -8.50 -8.41
N SER A 5 -10.84 -9.49 -9.06
CA SER A 5 -10.52 -10.90 -8.81
C SER A 5 -10.69 -11.73 -10.08
N GLY A 6 -9.80 -12.68 -10.31
CA GLY A 6 -9.85 -13.57 -11.47
C GLY A 6 -8.66 -14.52 -11.52
N LEU A 7 -8.82 -15.66 -12.19
CA LEU A 7 -7.76 -16.67 -12.38
C LEU A 7 -7.09 -17.14 -11.08
N GLY A 8 -7.83 -17.15 -9.96
CA GLY A 8 -7.29 -17.52 -8.64
C GLY A 8 -6.53 -16.41 -7.91
N TRP A 9 -6.63 -15.16 -8.39
CA TRP A 9 -5.98 -14.00 -7.80
C TRP A 9 -6.98 -12.98 -7.27
N TRP A 10 -6.63 -12.33 -6.17
CA TRP A 10 -7.36 -11.21 -5.58
C TRP A 10 -6.49 -9.97 -5.58
N ALA A 11 -7.00 -8.87 -6.11
CA ALA A 11 -6.27 -7.62 -6.21
C ALA A 11 -7.10 -6.46 -5.65
N CYS A 12 -6.41 -5.52 -5.02
CA CYS A 12 -7.04 -4.29 -4.56
C CYS A 12 -6.08 -3.09 -4.69
N GLY A 13 -6.65 -1.94 -5.08
CA GLY A 13 -5.94 -0.68 -5.25
C GLY A 13 -6.53 0.45 -4.43
N TRP A 14 -5.68 1.31 -3.87
CA TRP A 14 -6.02 2.54 -3.16
C TRP A 14 -5.28 3.74 -3.78
N LEU A 15 -5.94 4.89 -3.71
CA LEU A 15 -5.45 6.18 -4.17
C LEU A 15 -5.81 7.21 -3.10
N PHE A 16 -4.84 8.04 -2.70
CA PHE A 16 -4.99 9.10 -1.71
C PHE A 16 -4.49 10.44 -2.29
N SER A 17 -4.95 11.55 -1.70
CA SER A 17 -4.60 12.89 -2.17
C SER A 17 -3.08 13.13 -2.07
N PRO A 18 -2.47 13.96 -2.94
CA PRO A 18 -1.09 14.42 -2.73
C PRO A 18 -0.89 15.22 -1.44
N HIS A 19 -1.95 15.79 -0.87
CA HIS A 19 -1.90 16.50 0.41
C HIS A 19 -1.90 15.54 1.61
N ASP A 20 -2.36 14.30 1.41
CA ASP A 20 -2.33 13.30 2.46
C ASP A 20 -0.90 12.79 2.63
N TRP A 21 -0.44 12.70 3.87
CA TRP A 21 0.83 12.08 4.23
C TRP A 21 0.64 11.02 5.32
N PHE A 22 1.61 10.12 5.44
CA PHE A 22 1.54 8.95 6.30
C PHE A 22 2.76 8.89 7.24
N PRO A 23 2.60 8.50 8.52
CA PRO A 23 3.72 8.20 9.40
C PRO A 23 4.50 7.00 8.85
N ARG A 24 5.79 7.20 8.54
CA ARG A 24 6.55 6.22 7.72
C ARG A 24 6.65 4.86 8.40
N HIS A 25 6.95 4.87 9.70
CA HIS A 25 7.14 3.63 10.46
C HIS A 25 5.84 2.82 10.57
N GLU A 26 4.74 3.45 10.99
CA GLU A 26 3.43 2.77 11.11
C GLU A 26 2.93 2.24 9.76
N LEU A 27 3.14 3.02 8.68
CA LEU A 27 2.81 2.58 7.33
C LEU A 27 3.63 1.36 6.91
N PHE A 28 4.95 1.36 7.13
CA PHE A 28 5.81 0.26 6.70
C PHE A 28 5.48 -1.02 7.47
N ASP A 29 5.28 -0.91 8.79
CA ASP A 29 4.87 -2.03 9.64
C ASP A 29 3.53 -2.64 9.15
N LEU A 30 2.55 -1.78 8.82
CA LEU A 30 1.27 -2.22 8.25
C LEU A 30 1.46 -2.98 6.94
N LEU A 31 2.27 -2.47 6.00
CA LEU A 31 2.46 -3.08 4.69
C LEU A 31 3.29 -4.38 4.74
N GLU A 32 4.24 -4.50 5.66
CA GLU A 32 4.99 -5.73 5.91
C GLU A 32 4.10 -6.81 6.53
N GLY A 33 3.20 -6.42 7.44
CA GLY A 33 2.26 -7.33 8.11
C GLY A 33 1.20 -7.98 7.22
N ILE A 34 1.05 -7.53 5.97
CA ILE A 34 0.06 -8.10 5.04
C ILE A 34 0.48 -9.52 4.63
N SER A 35 -0.40 -10.49 4.91
CA SER A 35 -0.19 -11.91 4.59
C SER A 35 -0.68 -12.28 3.19
N GLY A 36 -0.10 -13.32 2.59
CA GLY A 36 -0.53 -13.83 1.28
C GLY A 36 -0.27 -12.87 0.11
N VAL A 37 0.61 -11.87 0.29
CA VAL A 37 1.01 -10.95 -0.78
C VAL A 37 1.90 -11.69 -1.77
N GLN A 38 1.47 -11.73 -3.03
CA GLN A 38 2.34 -12.13 -4.14
C GLN A 38 3.01 -10.93 -4.80
N ARG A 39 2.29 -9.81 -4.90
CA ARG A 39 2.84 -8.55 -5.39
C ARG A 39 2.23 -7.37 -4.65
N LEU A 40 3.07 -6.44 -4.21
CA LEU A 40 2.63 -5.15 -3.71
C LEU A 40 3.49 -4.04 -4.33
N LYS A 41 2.82 -3.05 -4.92
CA LYS A 41 3.44 -1.83 -5.46
C LYS A 41 2.82 -0.65 -4.76
N ALA A 42 3.66 0.22 -4.21
CA ALA A 42 3.17 1.42 -3.58
C ALA A 42 4.09 2.61 -3.83
N VAL A 43 3.50 3.79 -3.79
CA VAL A 43 4.20 5.05 -3.59
C VAL A 43 3.41 5.84 -2.56
N PHE A 44 4.06 6.29 -1.49
CA PHE A 44 3.41 7.06 -0.43
C PHE A 44 4.19 8.33 -0.14
N HIS A 45 3.46 9.42 0.03
CA HIS A 45 3.94 10.62 0.69
C HIS A 45 4.03 10.32 2.19
N CYS A 46 5.24 10.29 2.73
CA CYS A 46 5.46 10.14 4.17
C CYS A 46 5.88 11.48 4.77
N GLU A 47 5.89 11.54 6.10
CA GLU A 47 6.29 12.73 6.87
C GLU A 47 7.68 13.29 6.52
N ASP A 48 8.60 12.44 6.04
CA ASP A 48 9.98 12.79 5.72
C ASP A 48 10.22 13.01 4.22
N ASP A 49 9.68 12.14 3.36
CA ASP A 49 9.78 12.22 1.90
C ASP A 49 8.76 11.27 1.25
N TRP A 50 8.81 11.16 -0.07
CA TRP A 50 8.06 10.18 -0.83
C TRP A 50 8.82 8.87 -0.95
N TRP A 51 8.13 7.76 -0.71
CA TRP A 51 8.70 6.43 -0.70
C TRP A 51 8.01 5.53 -1.72
N SER A 52 8.81 4.84 -2.52
CA SER A 52 8.40 3.72 -3.36
C SER A 52 8.63 2.41 -2.63
N ILE A 53 7.64 1.52 -2.72
CA ILE A 53 7.60 0.25 -2.02
C ILE A 53 7.28 -0.82 -3.06
N ASN A 54 8.17 -1.80 -3.17
CA ASN A 54 7.96 -2.95 -4.04
C ASN A 54 8.19 -4.21 -3.23
N ARG A 55 7.16 -5.06 -3.17
CA ARG A 55 7.24 -6.38 -2.57
C ARG A 55 6.86 -7.46 -3.56
N VAL A 56 7.62 -8.55 -3.57
CA VAL A 56 7.38 -9.80 -4.30
C VAL A 56 7.45 -10.94 -3.30
N GLY A 57 6.35 -11.65 -3.08
CA GLY A 57 6.25 -12.62 -1.99
C GLY A 57 6.57 -11.99 -0.63
N HIS A 58 7.67 -12.42 -0.02
CA HIS A 58 8.14 -11.91 1.29
C HIS A 58 9.22 -10.83 1.18
N GLU A 59 9.81 -10.62 0.00
CA GLU A 59 10.91 -9.67 -0.17
C GLU A 59 10.36 -8.29 -0.49
N ALA A 60 10.64 -7.30 0.37
CA ALA A 60 10.25 -5.92 0.20
C ALA A 60 11.47 -5.00 0.00
N THR A 61 11.34 -4.03 -0.90
CA THR A 61 12.33 -2.98 -1.15
C THR A 61 11.67 -1.62 -0.98
N PHE A 62 12.29 -0.77 -0.17
CA PHE A 62 11.85 0.59 0.13
C PHE A 62 12.90 1.59 -0.37
N ARG A 63 12.49 2.58 -1.17
CA ARG A 63 13.40 3.60 -1.72
C ARG A 63 12.71 4.94 -1.80
N ARG A 64 13.47 6.03 -1.63
CA ARG A 64 12.97 7.37 -1.95
C ARG A 64 12.51 7.46 -3.41
N SER A 65 11.48 8.24 -3.64
CA SER A 65 10.84 8.44 -4.94
C SER A 65 10.78 9.92 -5.29
N ALA A 66 10.88 10.26 -6.57
CA ALA A 66 10.64 11.62 -7.08
C ALA A 66 9.16 11.87 -7.44
N TRP A 67 8.29 10.87 -7.30
CA TRP A 67 6.86 10.99 -7.54
C TRP A 67 6.19 11.92 -6.52
N ARG A 68 5.30 12.82 -6.95
CA ARG A 68 4.64 13.81 -6.08
C ARG A 68 3.13 14.00 -6.35
N ARG A 69 2.50 13.10 -7.12
CA ARG A 69 1.13 13.34 -7.62
C ARG A 69 0.02 12.83 -6.69
N ASP A 70 0.26 11.71 -6.02
CA ASP A 70 -0.71 11.01 -5.18
C ASP A 70 -0.03 9.83 -4.51
N SER A 71 -0.50 9.46 -3.32
CA SER A 71 -0.14 8.19 -2.71
C SER A 71 -1.01 7.08 -3.30
N ARG A 72 -0.41 5.95 -3.65
CA ARG A 72 -1.08 4.81 -4.28
C ARG A 72 -0.54 3.49 -3.74
N LEU A 73 -1.42 2.51 -3.65
CA LEU A 73 -1.11 1.15 -3.24
C LEU A 73 -1.88 0.19 -4.12
N GLU A 74 -1.20 -0.84 -4.62
CA GLU A 74 -1.80 -1.97 -5.32
C GLU A 74 -1.24 -3.26 -4.72
N ILE A 75 -2.14 -4.18 -4.37
CA ILE A 75 -1.81 -5.48 -3.78
C ILE A 75 -2.46 -6.57 -4.62
N ILE A 76 -1.73 -7.66 -4.85
CA ILE A 76 -2.19 -8.91 -5.45
C ILE A 76 -1.85 -10.05 -4.49
N CYS A 77 -2.85 -10.87 -4.18
CA CYS A 77 -2.79 -12.01 -3.26
C CYS A 77 -3.32 -13.29 -3.90
N ASP A 78 -2.80 -14.43 -3.46
CA ASP A 78 -3.24 -15.81 -3.79
C ASP A 78 -4.37 -16.31 -2.87
N GLN A 79 -4.87 -15.47 -1.98
CA GLN A 79 -5.98 -15.75 -1.10
C GLN A 79 -6.87 -14.51 -0.92
N PRO A 80 -8.17 -14.70 -0.59
CA PRO A 80 -9.04 -13.60 -0.21
C PRO A 80 -8.44 -12.80 0.95
N ASN A 81 -8.59 -11.48 0.90
CA ASN A 81 -8.17 -10.57 1.96
C ASN A 81 -9.33 -9.66 2.34
N ASP A 82 -9.35 -9.22 3.60
CA ASP A 82 -10.29 -8.20 4.07
C ASP A 82 -9.81 -6.81 3.67
N TRP A 83 -10.09 -6.43 2.43
CA TRP A 83 -9.73 -5.13 1.87
C TRP A 83 -10.39 -3.97 2.61
N THR A 84 -11.56 -4.20 3.21
CA THR A 84 -12.25 -3.17 3.98
C THR A 84 -11.52 -2.90 5.30
N ALA A 85 -11.09 -3.93 6.02
CA ALA A 85 -10.28 -3.77 7.22
C ALA A 85 -8.95 -3.05 6.92
N LEU A 86 -8.26 -3.47 5.86
CA LEU A 86 -7.01 -2.80 5.42
C LEU A 86 -7.26 -1.34 5.02
N GLN A 87 -8.37 -1.04 4.34
CA GLN A 87 -8.74 0.34 4.01
C GLN A 87 -8.91 1.18 5.29
N GLN A 88 -9.57 0.65 6.32
CA GLN A 88 -9.75 1.37 7.59
C GLN A 88 -8.40 1.61 8.30
N GLN A 89 -7.51 0.62 8.29
CA GLN A 89 -6.15 0.77 8.83
C GLN A 89 -5.38 1.87 8.09
N LEU A 90 -5.38 1.85 6.75
CA LEU A 90 -4.75 2.89 5.94
C LEU A 90 -5.33 4.28 6.23
N LEU A 91 -6.65 4.40 6.29
CA LEU A 91 -7.33 5.68 6.58
C LEU A 91 -6.99 6.21 7.98
N SER A 92 -6.78 5.33 8.97
CA SER A 92 -6.37 5.74 10.32
C SER A 92 -4.95 6.34 10.36
N LEU A 93 -4.11 6.03 9.37
CA LEU A 93 -2.76 6.56 9.24
C LEU A 93 -2.70 7.88 8.45
N VAL A 94 -3.78 8.26 7.76
CA VAL A 94 -3.80 9.49 6.96
C VAL A 94 -3.63 10.71 7.88
N ARG A 95 -2.80 11.64 7.43
CA ARG A 95 -2.62 12.99 7.99
C ARG A 95 -2.78 13.99 6.85
N SER A 96 -3.31 15.17 7.14
CA SER A 96 -3.62 16.22 6.17
C SER A 96 -3.09 17.57 6.62
#